data_AF-A0A4R7NNY6-F1
#
_entry.id   AF-A0A4R7NNY6-F1
#
_cell.length_a   1.000
_cell.length_b   1.000
_cell.length_c   1.000
_cell.angle_alpha   90.00
_cell.angle_beta   90.00
_cell.angle_gamma   90.00
#
_symmetry.space_group_name_H-M   'P 1'
#
loop_
_entity.id
_entity.type
_entity.pdbx_description
1 polymer ?
#
loop_
_entity_poly.entity_id
_entity_poly.type
_entity_poly.pdbx_seq_one_letter_code
_entity_poly.pdbx_strand_id
1 'polypeptide(L)'
;MEIIIENAGMEADEFHAIAGGDTGEALRKTAKNYLGSQEVTEHQLEELRMAGGEEYEALRRDMTRHALSVVNVPKDAAISLDIAFKGGAKA
;
A
#
# COMPACT_ATOMS: atom_id res chain seq x y z
N MET A 1 -12.06 -2.71 -2.24
CA MET A 1 -10.68 -2.36 -1.80
C MET A 1 -9.91 -1.47 -2.80
N GLU A 2 -9.19 -0.47 -2.31
CA GLU A 2 -8.22 0.36 -3.05
C GLU A 2 -6.87 0.43 -2.32
N ILE A 3 -5.78 0.69 -3.04
CA ILE A 3 -4.44 0.90 -2.45
C ILE A 3 -4.17 2.40 -2.41
N ILE A 4 -3.84 2.91 -1.24
CA ILE A 4 -3.41 4.28 -1.02
C ILE A 4 -1.88 4.31 -0.99
N ILE A 5 -1.31 5.35 -1.58
CA ILE A 5 0.10 5.69 -1.43
C ILE A 5 0.14 6.84 -0.44
N GLU A 6 0.84 6.67 0.66
CA GLU A 6 0.99 7.65 1.72
C GLU A 6 2.38 8.28 1.66
N ASN A 7 2.45 9.56 1.97
CA ASN A 7 3.71 10.26 2.13
C ASN A 7 4.26 10.00 3.54
N ALA A 8 5.42 9.36 3.63
CA ALA A 8 6.09 9.02 4.88
C ALA A 8 7.29 9.94 5.20
N GLY A 9 7.33 11.15 4.64
CA GLY A 9 8.38 12.16 4.87
C GLY A 9 9.12 12.62 3.62
N MET A 10 8.56 12.35 2.44
CA MET A 10 9.03 12.84 1.15
C MET A 10 8.55 14.28 0.89
N GLU A 11 9.33 15.04 0.14
CA GLU A 11 8.91 16.37 -0.32
C GLU A 11 7.65 16.27 -1.21
N ALA A 12 6.76 17.26 -1.12
CA ALA A 12 5.42 17.18 -1.72
C ALA A 12 5.47 16.99 -3.25
N ASP A 13 6.31 17.75 -3.95
CA ASP A 13 6.41 17.66 -5.42
C ASP A 13 6.96 16.30 -5.88
N GLU A 14 7.93 15.76 -5.14
CA GLU A 14 8.51 14.43 -5.39
C GLU A 14 7.45 13.34 -5.14
N PHE A 15 6.71 13.46 -4.04
CA PHE A 15 5.61 12.57 -3.71
C PHE A 15 4.52 12.60 -4.80
N HIS A 16 4.13 13.79 -5.26
CA HIS A 16 3.13 13.94 -6.33
C HIS A 16 3.60 13.31 -7.65
N ALA A 17 4.88 13.41 -7.98
CA ALA A 17 5.46 12.80 -9.17
C ALA A 17 5.46 11.26 -9.10
N ILE A 18 5.68 10.68 -7.92
CA ILE A 18 5.69 9.22 -7.73
C ILE A 18 4.27 8.65 -7.54
N ALA A 19 3.44 9.29 -6.71
CA ALA A 19 2.11 8.82 -6.38
C ALA A 19 1.09 9.10 -7.50
N GLY A 20 1.37 10.10 -8.32
CA GLY A 20 0.65 10.42 -9.55
C GLY A 20 1.17 9.66 -10.76
N GLY A 21 0.40 9.71 -11.85
CA GLY A 21 0.77 9.13 -13.14
C GLY A 21 1.00 7.61 -13.13
N ASP A 22 1.79 7.16 -14.10
CA ASP A 22 2.01 5.73 -14.39
C ASP A 22 2.75 5.00 -13.27
N THR A 23 3.71 5.65 -12.61
CA THR A 23 4.45 5.08 -11.47
C THR A 23 3.49 4.77 -10.32
N GLY A 24 2.62 5.72 -9.98
CA GLY A 24 1.63 5.53 -8.92
C GLY A 24 0.61 4.45 -9.29
N GLU A 25 0.18 4.37 -10.55
CA GLU A 25 -0.69 3.29 -11.01
C GLU A 25 -0.01 1.92 -10.90
N ALA A 26 1.25 1.82 -11.32
CA ALA A 26 2.05 0.61 -11.24
C ALA A 26 2.27 0.14 -9.80
N LEU A 27 2.53 1.07 -8.87
CA LEU A 27 2.65 0.77 -7.43
C LEU A 27 1.34 0.18 -6.88
N ARG A 28 0.21 0.84 -7.14
CA ARG A 28 -1.11 0.37 -6.69
C ARG A 28 -1.46 -0.99 -7.28
N LYS A 29 -1.22 -1.19 -8.58
CA LYS A 29 -1.48 -2.46 -9.27
C LYS A 29 -0.62 -3.59 -8.70
N THR A 30 0.67 -3.34 -8.50
CA THR A 30 1.59 -4.34 -7.95
C THR A 30 1.22 -4.73 -6.52
N ALA A 31 0.88 -3.75 -5.68
CA ALA A 31 0.39 -4.03 -4.33
C ALA A 31 -0.89 -4.86 -4.33
N LYS A 32 -1.86 -4.55 -5.20
CA LYS A 32 -3.06 -5.39 -5.35
C LYS A 32 -2.73 -6.82 -5.77
N ASN A 33 -1.81 -6.99 -6.70
CA ASN A 33 -1.38 -8.33 -7.14
C ASN A 33 -0.67 -9.09 -6.02
N TYR A 34 0.15 -8.41 -5.22
CA TYR A 34 0.78 -8.99 -4.04
C TYR A 34 -0.27 -9.54 -3.07
N LEU A 35 -1.27 -8.73 -2.70
CA LEU A 35 -2.36 -9.18 -1.84
C LEU A 35 -3.12 -10.38 -2.45
N GLY A 36 -3.41 -10.34 -3.75
CA GLY A 36 -4.05 -11.47 -4.44
C GLY A 36 -3.21 -12.76 -4.43
N SER A 37 -1.88 -12.65 -4.42
CA SER A 37 -0.97 -13.80 -4.34
C SER A 37 -0.88 -14.44 -2.96
N GLN A 38 -1.27 -13.71 -1.90
CA GLN A 38 -1.28 -14.22 -0.53
C GLN A 38 -2.55 -15.03 -0.22
N GLU A 39 -3.46 -15.21 -1.19
CA GLU A 39 -4.76 -15.88 -1.02
C GLU A 39 -5.63 -15.31 0.11
N VAL A 40 -5.36 -14.06 0.51
CA VAL A 40 -6.11 -13.34 1.55
C VAL A 40 -7.36 -12.70 0.95
N THR A 41 -8.49 -12.89 1.63
CA THR A 41 -9.75 -12.26 1.23
C THR A 41 -9.83 -10.80 1.71
N GLU A 42 -10.67 -9.99 1.06
CA GLU A 42 -10.91 -8.59 1.48
C GLU A 42 -11.40 -8.52 2.94
N HIS A 43 -12.21 -9.49 3.38
CA HIS A 43 -12.70 -9.57 4.75
C HIS A 43 -11.59 -9.85 5.77
N GLN A 44 -10.69 -10.81 5.49
CA GLN A 44 -9.55 -11.09 6.36
C GLN A 44 -8.59 -9.90 6.46
N LEU A 45 -8.38 -9.19 5.36
CA LEU A 45 -7.56 -7.98 5.37
C LEU A 45 -8.22 -6.83 6.16
N GLU A 46 -9.55 -6.71 6.09
CA GLU A 46 -10.31 -5.74 6.89
C GLU A 46 -10.24 -6.08 8.39
N GLU A 47 -10.43 -7.35 8.75
CA GLU A 47 -10.27 -7.83 10.13
C GLU A 47 -8.85 -7.60 10.65
N LEU A 48 -7.83 -7.90 9.83
CA LEU A 48 -6.43 -7.66 10.17
C LEU A 48 -6.15 -6.17 10.40
N ARG A 49 -6.70 -5.30 9.54
CA ARG A 49 -6.62 -3.84 9.70
C ARG A 49 -7.33 -3.38 10.98
N MET A 50 -8.52 -3.90 11.27
CA MET A 50 -9.31 -3.55 12.45
C MET A 50 -8.67 -4.01 13.75
N ALA A 51 -8.10 -5.22 13.76
CA ALA A 51 -7.28 -5.70 14.86
C ALA A 51 -6.07 -4.81 15.08
N GLY A 52 -5.53 -4.27 13.99
CA GLY A 52 -4.33 -3.44 14.00
C GLY A 52 -3.11 -4.23 14.49
N GLY A 53 -2.03 -3.51 14.77
CA GLY A 53 -0.83 -4.11 15.36
C GLY A 53 0.18 -4.65 14.34
N GLU A 54 1.10 -5.46 14.85
CA GLU A 54 2.34 -5.81 14.14
C GLU A 54 2.11 -6.60 12.85
N GLU A 55 1.09 -7.45 12.80
CA GLU A 55 0.79 -8.27 11.62
C GLU A 55 0.31 -7.41 10.43
N TYR A 56 -0.57 -6.44 10.68
CA TYR A 56 -1.01 -5.50 9.66
C TYR A 56 0.13 -4.59 9.19
N GLU A 57 0.94 -4.09 10.13
CA GLU A 57 2.11 -3.28 9.80
C GLU A 57 3.18 -4.07 9.03
N ALA A 58 3.37 -5.36 9.35
CA ALA A 58 4.25 -6.25 8.60
C ALA A 58 3.73 -6.45 7.17
N LEU A 59 2.43 -6.71 7.00
CA LEU A 59 1.81 -6.82 5.69
C LEU A 59 2.01 -5.56 4.86
N ARG A 60 1.74 -4.37 5.43
CA ARG A 60 1.94 -3.08 4.76
C ARG A 60 3.39 -2.88 4.33
N ARG A 61 4.33 -3.20 5.22
CA ARG A 61 5.77 -3.10 4.94
C ARG A 61 6.19 -4.03 3.81
N ASP A 62 5.75 -5.28 3.83
CA ASP A 62 6.13 -6.28 2.82
C ASP A 62 5.50 -5.96 1.46
N MET A 63 4.22 -5.55 1.46
CA MET A 63 3.51 -5.06 0.28
C MET A 63 4.21 -3.83 -0.32
N THR A 64 4.56 -2.84 0.52
CA THR A 64 5.28 -1.62 0.09
C THR A 64 6.63 -2.00 -0.52
N ARG A 65 7.42 -2.80 0.18
CA ARG A 65 8.75 -3.24 -0.29
C ARG A 65 8.67 -4.01 -1.61
N HIS A 66 7.68 -4.88 -1.76
CA HIS A 66 7.45 -5.63 -2.98
C HIS A 66 7.12 -4.69 -4.15
N ALA A 67 6.16 -3.78 -3.95
CA ALA A 67 5.75 -2.83 -4.98
C ALA A 67 6.90 -1.91 -5.42
N LEU A 68 7.65 -1.34 -4.47
CA LEU A 68 8.85 -0.53 -4.77
C LEU A 68 9.86 -1.33 -5.60
N SER A 69 10.11 -2.59 -5.22
CA SER A 69 11.08 -3.45 -5.91
C SER A 69 10.67 -3.80 -7.34
N VAL A 70 9.39 -4.01 -7.60
CA VAL A 70 8.89 -4.39 -8.94
C VAL A 70 8.81 -3.18 -9.86
N VAL A 71 8.43 -2.01 -9.33
CA VAL A 71 8.29 -0.77 -10.10
C VAL A 71 9.65 -0.05 -10.25
N ASN A 72 10.72 -0.59 -9.67
CA ASN A 72 12.07 -0.01 -9.64
C ASN A 72 12.13 1.38 -8.98
N VAL A 73 11.30 1.61 -7.97
CA VAL A 73 11.39 2.77 -7.08
C VAL A 73 12.37 2.45 -5.95
N PRO A 74 13.21 3.40 -5.49
CA PRO A 74 14.08 3.17 -4.35
C PRO A 74 13.33 2.63 -3.13
N LYS A 75 13.88 1.61 -2.46
CA LYS A 75 13.21 0.93 -1.32
C LYS A 75 13.18 1.78 -0.05
N ASP A 76 14.02 2.80 -0.02
CA ASP A 76 14.13 3.85 0.98
C ASP A 76 13.36 5.12 0.59
N ALA A 77 12.62 5.10 -0.53
CA ALA A 77 11.67 6.15 -0.83
C ALA A 77 10.72 6.31 0.37
N ALA A 78 10.57 7.55 0.83
CA ALA A 78 9.73 7.90 1.97
C ALA A 78 8.23 7.84 1.61
N ILE A 79 7.78 6.69 1.13
CA ILE A 79 6.38 6.37 0.82
C ILE A 79 5.98 5.03 1.44
N SER A 80 4.73 4.92 1.86
CA SER A 80 4.11 3.68 2.32
C SER A 80 2.86 3.35 1.52
N LEU A 81 2.53 2.06 1.40
CA LEU A 81 1.28 1.62 0.81
C LEU A 81 0.32 1.16 1.91
N ASP A 82 -0.93 1.60 1.82
CA ASP A 82 -2.00 1.20 2.73
C ASP A 82 -3.23 0.71 1.97
N ILE A 83 -4.10 -0.02 2.67
CA ILE A 83 -5.28 -0.68 2.10
C ILE A 83 -6.54 0.06 2.56
N ALA A 84 -7.23 0.68 1.60
CA ALA A 84 -8.52 1.31 1.81
C ALA A 84 -9.69 0.35 1.51
N PHE A 85 -10.53 0.11 2.50
CA PHE A 85 -11.77 -0.64 2.33
C PHE A 85 -12.93 0.34 2.09
N LYS A 86 -13.64 0.19 0.97
CA LYS A 86 -14.83 1.00 0.69
C LYS A 86 -15.97 0.49 1.57
N GLY A 87 -16.23 1.19 2.67
CA GLY A 87 -17.28 0.81 3.63
C GLY A 87 -16.80 0.63 5.07
N GLY A 88 -15.49 0.77 5.34
CA GLY A 88 -14.96 0.75 6.70
C GLY A 88 -15.71 1.78 7.55
N ALA A 89 -16.36 1.29 8.61
CA ALA A 89 -17.39 2.00 9.36
C ALA A 89 -17.02 3.47 9.63
N LYS A 90 -17.99 4.37 9.38
CA LYS A 90 -18.00 5.68 10.03
C LYS A 90 -17.85 5.42 11.53
N ALA A 91 -16.70 5.80 12.09
CA ALA A 91 -16.63 6.15 13.50
C ALA A 91 -17.43 7.44 13.72
#